data_AF-A0A3A8HAD7-F1
#
_entry.id   AF-A0A3A8HAD7-F1
#
_cell.length_a   1.000
_cell.length_b   1.000
_cell.length_c   1.000
_cell.angle_alpha   90.00
_cell.angle_beta   90.00
_cell.angle_gamma   90.00
#
_symmetry.space_group_name_H-M   'P 1'
#
loop_
_entity.id
_entity.type
_entity.pdbx_description
1 polymer ?
#
loop_
_entity_poly.entity_id
_entity_poly.type
_entity_poly.pdbx_seq_one_letter_code
_entity_poly.pdbx_strand_id
1 'polypeptide(L)'
;MISPAELERLRRKVEAGEVLSGAELEALRDEAARTPGPTLRLTVAHALVNADAQREALPLMQALRRDFPKDLQVRLGLARALLGLERHREAEAELREALVLSPGDPEALKVLAVLALRQGEGARARAYVAEAVERDPFDAEAKLLRAELEAADLPPPPAPEEQVLRPEFTAALTAALGRAGVAFRRQGRDLLVKLASGGVGRVDVGSLYAAYQEAPQGLTEHVEALASRLGGLSSGVGPTGVSLEALRPVLRPSGFVAGTQGALFRPGPEGLEVFYVLEDAEFVRYLPASALTEAGLTLEAVDAAAWHNLELRPADVRPVVIDQGEVRLAEAFSGVWAVTGGDGHDGARLLTKAQRRRLEAATGGGPLRVSLGRREVALLCRDSDGESVRRLAALGHAPDGVPGAFVLDGDSLRSA
;
A
#
# COMPACT_ATOMS: atom_id res chain seq x y z
N MET A 1 -4.30 56.01 -31.42
CA MET A 1 -4.86 55.73 -30.09
C MET A 1 -5.50 54.35 -30.16
N ILE A 2 -5.08 53.45 -29.28
CA ILE A 2 -5.75 52.14 -29.17
C ILE A 2 -7.09 52.31 -28.47
N SER A 3 -8.04 51.41 -28.71
CA SER A 3 -9.34 51.48 -28.04
C SER A 3 -9.19 51.17 -26.54
N PRO A 4 -10.07 51.68 -25.67
CA PRO A 4 -10.02 51.37 -24.23
C PRO A 4 -10.10 49.86 -23.94
N ALA A 5 -10.88 49.13 -24.73
CA ALA A 5 -10.98 47.67 -24.61
C ALA A 5 -9.66 46.97 -24.98
N GLU A 6 -8.97 47.46 -26.01
CA GLU A 6 -7.66 46.95 -26.41
C GLU A 6 -6.59 47.24 -25.35
N LEU A 7 -6.55 48.46 -24.81
CA LEU A 7 -5.62 48.84 -23.76
C LEU A 7 -5.80 47.98 -22.51
N GLU A 8 -7.05 47.74 -22.10
CA GLU A 8 -7.35 46.86 -20.98
C GLU A 8 -6.93 45.41 -21.25
N ARG A 9 -7.13 44.90 -22.48
CA ARG A 9 -6.63 43.58 -22.87
C ARG A 9 -5.12 43.49 -22.72
N LEU A 10 -4.38 44.49 -23.21
CA LEU A 10 -2.92 44.52 -23.11
C LEU A 10 -2.45 44.56 -21.66
N ARG A 11 -3.09 45.36 -20.81
CA ARG A 11 -2.78 45.43 -19.37
C ARG A 11 -2.95 44.09 -18.68
N ARG A 12 -4.06 43.38 -18.95
CA ARG A 12 -4.30 42.05 -18.38
C ARG A 12 -3.27 41.02 -18.84
N LYS A 13 -2.87 41.04 -20.12
CA LYS A 13 -1.78 40.18 -20.61
C LYS A 13 -0.49 40.43 -19.82
N VAL A 14 -0.14 41.71 -19.62
CA VAL A 14 1.07 42.07 -18.85
C VAL A 14 0.97 41.64 -17.39
N GLU A 15 -0.18 41.85 -16.74
CA GLU A 15 -0.44 41.41 -15.35
C GLU A 15 -0.39 39.88 -15.21
N ALA A 16 -0.82 39.14 -16.24
CA ALA A 16 -0.74 37.69 -16.29
C ALA A 16 0.68 37.16 -16.59
N GLY A 17 1.67 38.04 -16.77
CA GLY A 17 3.05 37.63 -17.10
C GLY A 17 3.26 37.28 -18.58
N GLU A 18 2.29 37.55 -19.46
CA GLU A 18 2.41 37.23 -20.88
C GLU A 18 3.37 38.18 -21.60
N VAL A 19 4.04 37.65 -22.62
CA VAL A 19 4.90 38.43 -23.52
C VAL A 19 4.03 39.08 -24.60
N LEU A 20 4.09 40.41 -24.69
CA LEU A 20 3.42 41.15 -25.75
C LEU A 20 4.16 40.97 -27.08
N SER A 21 3.41 40.89 -28.19
CA SER A 21 4.02 41.00 -29.52
C SER A 21 4.62 42.40 -29.74
N GLY A 22 5.57 42.55 -30.67
CA GLY A 22 6.19 43.85 -30.95
C GLY A 22 5.17 44.95 -31.29
N ALA A 23 4.11 44.62 -32.04
CA ALA A 23 3.04 45.57 -32.36
C ALA A 23 2.20 45.96 -31.13
N GLU A 24 1.91 45.01 -30.24
CA GLU A 24 1.20 45.27 -28.98
C GLU A 24 2.03 46.14 -28.03
N LEU A 25 3.35 45.87 -27.92
CA LEU A 25 4.26 46.65 -27.10
C LEU A 25 4.42 48.08 -27.62
N GLU A 26 4.56 48.28 -28.93
CA GLU A 26 4.63 49.61 -29.54
C GLU A 26 3.32 50.38 -29.34
N ALA A 27 2.17 49.73 -29.52
CA ALA A 27 0.87 50.35 -29.28
C ALA A 27 0.71 50.81 -27.80
N LEU A 28 1.22 50.01 -26.86
CA LEU A 28 1.23 50.36 -25.43
C LEU A 28 2.23 51.51 -25.13
N ARG A 29 3.41 51.53 -25.74
CA ARG A 29 4.40 52.62 -25.64
C ARG A 29 3.83 53.95 -26.13
N ASP A 30 3.19 53.93 -27.29
CA ASP A 30 2.53 55.09 -27.90
C ASP A 30 1.44 55.68 -26.98
N GLU A 31 0.64 54.81 -26.36
CA GLU A 31 -0.41 55.24 -25.44
C GLU A 31 0.16 55.78 -24.12
N ALA A 32 1.21 55.13 -23.60
CA ALA A 32 1.94 55.60 -22.43
C ALA A 32 2.62 56.95 -22.65
N ALA A 33 3.10 57.25 -23.87
CA ALA A 33 3.70 58.54 -24.20
C ALA A 33 2.68 59.69 -24.21
N ARG A 34 1.41 59.39 -24.51
CA ARG A 34 0.30 60.38 -24.56
C ARG A 34 -0.42 60.54 -23.22
N THR A 35 -0.26 59.59 -22.30
CA THR A 35 -0.96 59.57 -21.01
C THR A 35 -0.02 59.99 -19.88
N PRO A 36 -0.28 61.12 -19.20
CA PRO A 36 0.51 61.53 -18.05
C PRO A 36 0.43 60.53 -16.90
N GLY A 37 1.51 60.42 -16.13
CA GLY A 37 1.56 59.61 -14.91
C GLY A 37 2.39 58.32 -15.04
N PRO A 38 2.56 57.59 -13.93
CA PRO A 38 3.43 56.42 -13.89
C PRO A 38 2.75 55.15 -14.42
N THR A 39 1.42 55.04 -14.35
CA THR A 39 0.69 53.78 -14.54
C THR A 39 0.96 53.09 -15.88
N LEU A 40 0.74 53.75 -17.02
CA LEU A 40 0.96 53.12 -18.32
C LEU A 40 2.45 52.92 -18.63
N ARG A 41 3.31 53.83 -18.17
CA ARG A 41 4.77 53.69 -18.30
C ARG A 41 5.29 52.50 -17.46
N LEU A 42 4.69 52.24 -16.30
CA LEU A 42 4.93 51.04 -15.49
C LEU A 42 4.45 49.78 -16.22
N THR A 43 3.28 49.80 -16.84
CA THR A 43 2.80 48.67 -17.66
C THR A 43 3.77 48.36 -18.80
N VAL A 44 4.31 49.37 -19.49
CA VAL A 44 5.35 49.17 -20.52
C VAL A 44 6.60 48.52 -19.91
N ALA A 45 7.05 48.99 -18.74
CA ALA A 45 8.22 48.43 -18.09
C ALA A 45 8.00 46.97 -17.64
N HIS A 46 6.82 46.64 -17.11
CA HIS A 46 6.46 45.25 -16.77
C HIS A 46 6.39 44.36 -18.01
N ALA A 47 5.85 44.85 -19.12
CA ALA A 47 5.84 44.12 -20.39
C ALA A 47 7.28 43.79 -20.86
N LEU A 48 8.22 44.72 -20.70
CA LEU A 48 9.64 44.51 -20.99
C LEU A 48 10.28 43.50 -20.03
N VAL A 49 9.93 43.51 -18.76
CA VAL A 49 10.40 42.52 -17.78
C VAL A 49 9.87 41.12 -18.11
N ASN A 50 8.59 40.98 -18.45
CA ASN A 50 8.00 39.69 -18.86
C ASN A 50 8.69 39.12 -20.12
N ALA A 51 9.17 40.00 -21.00
CA ALA A 51 9.91 39.64 -22.21
C ALA A 51 11.41 39.36 -21.99
N ASP A 52 11.87 39.31 -20.74
CA ASP A 52 13.30 39.17 -20.37
C ASP A 52 14.19 40.27 -20.98
N ALA A 53 13.61 41.45 -21.22
CA ALA A 53 14.26 42.63 -21.80
C ALA A 53 14.65 43.63 -20.70
N GLN A 54 15.25 43.16 -19.59
CA GLN A 54 15.55 44.01 -18.43
C GLN A 54 16.52 45.15 -18.74
N ARG A 55 17.38 44.98 -19.75
CA ARG A 55 18.27 46.06 -20.24
C ARG A 55 17.51 47.24 -20.84
N GLU A 56 16.36 46.98 -21.48
CA GLU A 56 15.49 48.02 -22.01
C GLU A 56 14.54 48.59 -20.95
N ALA A 57 14.07 47.75 -20.02
CA ALA A 57 13.21 48.19 -18.92
C ALA A 57 13.94 49.13 -17.95
N LEU A 58 15.23 48.90 -17.69
CA LEU A 58 15.97 49.60 -16.65
C LEU A 58 16.03 51.14 -16.85
N PRO A 59 16.42 51.69 -18.02
CA PRO A 59 16.41 53.14 -18.23
C PRO A 59 15.02 53.76 -18.04
N LEU A 60 13.97 53.06 -18.47
CA LEU A 60 12.58 53.50 -18.30
C LEU A 60 12.19 53.52 -16.81
N MET A 61 12.53 52.47 -16.05
CA MET A 61 12.31 52.40 -14.60
C MET A 61 13.09 53.47 -13.84
N GLN A 62 14.33 53.76 -14.23
CA GLN A 62 15.13 54.83 -13.62
C GLN A 62 14.53 56.22 -13.89
N ALA A 63 14.04 56.47 -15.11
CA ALA A 63 13.31 57.69 -15.44
C ALA A 63 12.02 57.81 -14.62
N LEU A 64 11.26 56.71 -14.49
CA LEU A 64 10.07 56.67 -13.66
C LEU A 64 10.36 56.95 -12.19
N ARG A 65 11.42 56.37 -11.61
CA ARG A 65 11.82 56.64 -10.22
C ARG A 65 12.19 58.10 -10.02
N ARG A 66 12.85 58.73 -11.00
CA ARG A 66 13.20 60.16 -10.95
C ARG A 66 11.95 61.04 -11.00
N ASP A 67 11.04 60.74 -11.92
CA ASP A 67 9.83 61.53 -12.15
C ASP A 67 8.78 61.32 -11.02
N PHE A 68 8.79 60.13 -10.38
CA PHE A 68 7.84 59.71 -9.34
C PHE A 68 8.55 59.07 -8.13
N PRO A 69 9.35 59.81 -7.35
CA PRO A 69 10.24 59.25 -6.32
C PRO A 69 9.54 58.67 -5.08
N LYS A 70 8.24 58.92 -4.92
CA LYS A 70 7.41 58.40 -3.80
C LYS A 70 6.41 57.35 -4.25
N ASP A 71 6.47 56.91 -5.50
CA ASP A 71 5.58 55.86 -6.01
C ASP A 71 6.14 54.49 -5.64
N LEU A 72 5.38 53.73 -4.84
CA LEU A 72 5.78 52.41 -4.36
C LEU A 72 5.95 51.41 -5.50
N GLN A 73 5.03 51.41 -6.47
CA GLN A 73 5.03 50.47 -7.59
C GLN A 73 6.21 50.72 -8.52
N VAL A 74 6.60 51.98 -8.72
CA VAL A 74 7.82 52.32 -9.46
C VAL A 74 9.08 51.75 -8.79
N ARG A 75 9.18 51.83 -7.45
CA ARG A 75 10.34 51.29 -6.73
C ARG A 75 10.39 49.77 -6.75
N LEU A 76 9.25 49.11 -6.55
CA LEU A 76 9.14 47.65 -6.64
C LEU A 76 9.47 47.14 -8.05
N GLY A 77 8.95 47.80 -9.08
CA GLY A 77 9.28 47.49 -10.48
C GLY A 77 10.77 47.64 -10.79
N LEU A 78 11.41 48.72 -10.30
CA LEU A 78 12.85 48.92 -10.46
C LEU A 78 13.66 47.85 -9.72
N ALA A 79 13.27 47.49 -8.49
CA ALA A 79 13.93 46.43 -7.72
C ALA A 79 13.87 45.08 -8.45
N ARG A 80 12.71 44.71 -9.00
CA ARG A 80 12.53 43.48 -9.80
C ARG A 80 13.41 43.50 -11.06
N ALA A 81 13.47 44.62 -11.78
CA ALA A 81 14.34 44.75 -12.95
C ALA A 81 15.84 44.64 -12.59
N LEU A 82 16.26 45.24 -11.47
CA LEU A 82 17.63 45.15 -10.96
C LEU A 82 17.99 43.73 -10.52
N LEU A 83 17.05 43.00 -9.91
CA LEU A 83 17.20 41.58 -9.59
C LEU A 83 17.41 40.73 -10.85
N GLY A 84 16.60 40.95 -11.89
CA GLY A 84 16.78 40.26 -13.18
C GLY A 84 18.15 40.50 -13.82
N LEU A 85 18.78 41.64 -13.55
CA LEU A 85 20.14 41.98 -13.98
C LEU A 85 21.23 41.57 -12.98
N GLU A 86 20.90 40.81 -11.94
CA GLU A 86 21.81 40.39 -10.86
C GLU A 86 22.46 41.56 -10.08
N ARG A 87 21.86 42.75 -10.15
CA ARG A 87 22.32 43.97 -9.45
C ARG A 87 21.76 44.02 -8.03
N HIS A 88 22.10 43.00 -7.25
CA HIS A 88 21.49 42.71 -5.95
C HIS A 88 21.54 43.87 -4.94
N ARG A 89 22.67 44.59 -4.85
CA ARG A 89 22.83 45.72 -3.91
C ARG A 89 21.91 46.89 -4.21
N GLU A 90 21.70 47.18 -5.48
CA GLU A 90 20.83 48.29 -5.90
C GLU A 90 19.37 47.92 -5.75
N ALA A 91 19.00 46.66 -6.05
CA ALA A 91 17.66 46.14 -5.78
C ALA A 91 17.32 46.25 -4.29
N GLU A 92 18.25 45.86 -3.40
CA GLU A 92 18.06 45.95 -1.96
C GLU A 92 17.84 47.40 -1.48
N ALA A 93 18.57 48.37 -2.05
CA ALA A 93 18.39 49.78 -1.72
C ALA A 93 16.98 50.28 -2.09
N GLU A 94 16.48 49.92 -3.28
CA GLU A 94 15.12 50.29 -3.69
C GLU A 94 14.05 49.61 -2.84
N LEU A 95 14.27 48.35 -2.41
CA LEU A 95 13.35 47.63 -1.54
C LEU A 95 13.31 48.20 -0.12
N ARG A 96 14.45 48.66 0.42
CA ARG A 96 14.47 49.38 1.71
C ARG A 96 13.65 50.66 1.64
N GLU A 97 13.80 51.44 0.58
CA GLU A 97 13.00 52.64 0.36
C GLU A 97 11.50 52.32 0.17
N ALA A 98 11.18 51.22 -0.53
CA ALA A 98 9.81 50.74 -0.68
C ALA A 98 9.18 50.42 0.68
N LEU A 99 9.91 49.75 1.58
CA LEU A 99 9.44 49.46 2.94
C LEU A 99 9.35 50.71 3.84
N VAL A 100 10.13 51.77 3.57
CA VAL A 100 9.95 53.06 4.25
C VAL A 100 8.64 53.73 3.81
N LEU A 101 8.29 53.63 2.53
CA LEU A 101 7.04 54.18 2.00
C LEU A 101 5.81 53.37 2.45
N SER A 102 5.93 52.05 2.51
CA SER A 102 4.86 51.13 2.91
C SER A 102 5.42 50.01 3.80
N PRO A 103 5.45 50.21 5.13
CA PRO A 103 5.97 49.21 6.06
C PRO A 103 5.19 47.89 6.02
N GLY A 104 5.88 46.81 5.65
CA GLY A 104 5.29 45.47 5.56
C GLY A 104 4.41 45.27 4.32
N ASP A 105 4.68 46.02 3.25
CA ASP A 105 4.10 45.76 1.94
C ASP A 105 4.40 44.30 1.50
N PRO A 106 3.38 43.47 1.23
CA PRO A 106 3.58 42.05 0.90
C PRO A 106 4.44 41.85 -0.35
N GLU A 107 4.32 42.76 -1.32
CA GLU A 107 5.07 42.71 -2.57
C GLU A 107 6.56 43.03 -2.33
N ALA A 108 6.88 44.07 -1.55
CA ALA A 108 8.25 44.34 -1.11
C ALA A 108 8.88 43.16 -0.36
N LEU A 109 8.12 42.51 0.53
CA LEU A 109 8.58 41.35 1.30
C LEU A 109 8.87 40.15 0.40
N LYS A 110 8.01 39.84 -0.57
CA LYS A 110 8.26 38.78 -1.56
C LYS A 110 9.52 39.04 -2.38
N VAL A 111 9.70 40.27 -2.87
CA VAL A 111 10.89 40.61 -3.67
C VAL A 111 12.17 40.55 -2.83
N LEU A 112 12.12 40.91 -1.53
CA LEU A 112 13.21 40.70 -0.57
C LEU A 112 13.50 39.22 -0.30
N ALA A 113 12.46 38.38 -0.23
CA ALA A 113 12.63 36.93 -0.10
C ALA A 113 13.37 36.34 -1.30
N VAL A 114 12.98 36.72 -2.52
CA VAL A 114 13.66 36.30 -3.76
C VAL A 114 15.10 36.79 -3.80
N LEU A 115 15.37 38.03 -3.41
CA LEU A 115 16.73 38.57 -3.28
C LEU A 115 17.57 37.72 -2.31
N ALA A 116 17.03 37.42 -1.13
CA ALA A 116 17.71 36.62 -0.12
C ALA A 116 18.00 35.19 -0.61
N LEU A 117 17.05 34.55 -1.32
CA LEU A 117 17.24 33.25 -1.96
C LEU A 117 18.41 33.28 -2.97
N ARG A 118 18.46 34.28 -3.85
CA ARG A 118 19.55 34.45 -4.83
C ARG A 118 20.92 34.68 -4.18
N GLN A 119 20.94 35.19 -2.96
CA GLN A 119 22.17 35.39 -2.18
C GLN A 119 22.54 34.16 -1.31
N GLY A 120 21.73 33.10 -1.33
CA GLY A 120 21.90 31.94 -0.46
C GLY A 120 21.54 32.21 1.02
N GLU A 121 20.86 33.32 1.30
CA GLU A 121 20.46 33.74 2.64
C GLU A 121 19.10 33.12 3.05
N GLY A 122 19.01 31.78 3.04
CA GLY A 122 17.75 31.06 3.23
C GLY A 122 17.00 31.41 4.53
N ALA A 123 17.71 31.73 5.62
CA ALA A 123 17.09 32.16 6.87
C ALA A 123 16.36 33.52 6.75
N ARG A 124 16.95 34.48 6.01
CA ARG A 124 16.30 35.78 5.75
C ARG A 124 15.14 35.63 4.79
N ALA A 125 15.30 34.81 3.75
CA ALA A 125 14.21 34.48 2.84
C ALA A 125 12.99 33.94 3.60
N ARG A 126 13.19 32.98 4.52
CA ARG A 126 12.13 32.45 5.39
C ARG A 126 11.44 33.52 6.21
N ALA A 127 12.19 34.43 6.82
CA ALA A 127 11.61 35.52 7.60
C ALA A 127 10.72 36.44 6.75
N TYR A 128 11.19 36.85 5.57
CA TYR A 128 10.42 37.70 4.67
C TYR A 128 9.18 37.00 4.10
N VAL A 129 9.28 35.72 3.74
CA VAL A 129 8.12 34.93 3.27
C VAL A 129 7.08 34.75 4.38
N ALA A 130 7.52 34.48 5.61
CA ALA A 130 6.62 34.35 6.75
C ALA A 130 5.84 35.65 6.99
N GLU A 131 6.52 36.80 6.96
CA GLU A 131 5.85 38.10 7.09
C GLU A 131 4.92 38.37 5.89
N ALA A 132 5.34 38.09 4.65
CA ALA A 132 4.49 38.27 3.47
C ALA A 132 3.18 37.47 3.56
N VAL A 133 3.25 36.20 4.00
CA VAL A 133 2.07 35.34 4.18
C VAL A 133 1.21 35.80 5.36
N GLU A 134 1.81 36.36 6.43
CA GLU A 134 1.05 36.93 7.54
C GLU A 134 0.24 38.16 7.08
N ARG A 135 0.82 38.99 6.21
CA ARG A 135 0.17 40.20 5.67
C ARG A 135 -0.89 39.87 4.63
N ASP A 136 -0.64 38.89 3.76
CA ASP A 136 -1.63 38.36 2.82
C ASP A 136 -1.63 36.83 2.80
N PRO A 137 -2.53 36.19 3.58
CA PRO A 137 -2.67 34.74 3.61
C PRO A 137 -3.17 34.11 2.31
N PHE A 138 -3.58 34.88 1.31
CA PHE A 138 -4.10 34.38 0.02
C PHE A 138 -3.13 34.60 -1.15
N ASP A 139 -2.01 35.28 -0.94
CA ASP A 139 -0.99 35.48 -1.98
C ASP A 139 -0.39 34.13 -2.42
N ALA A 140 -0.61 33.78 -3.68
CA ALA A 140 -0.18 32.51 -4.25
C ALA A 140 1.35 32.44 -4.44
N GLU A 141 1.99 33.58 -4.72
CA GLU A 141 3.44 33.67 -4.93
C GLU A 141 4.18 33.52 -3.59
N ALA A 142 3.69 34.17 -2.51
CA ALA A 142 4.23 34.01 -1.17
C ALA A 142 4.09 32.56 -0.67
N LYS A 143 2.96 31.90 -0.94
CA LYS A 143 2.78 30.46 -0.63
C LYS A 143 3.72 29.57 -1.42
N LEU A 144 3.97 29.87 -2.69
CA LEU A 144 4.90 29.12 -3.53
C LEU A 144 6.33 29.26 -3.01
N LEU A 145 6.77 30.49 -2.70
CA LEU A 145 8.09 30.76 -2.10
C LEU A 145 8.25 30.03 -0.75
N ARG A 146 7.18 29.94 0.05
CA ARG A 146 7.19 29.17 1.29
C ARG A 146 7.38 27.68 1.03
N ALA A 147 6.63 27.13 0.09
CA ALA A 147 6.73 25.72 -0.28
C ALA A 147 8.11 25.37 -0.85
N GLU A 148 8.73 26.27 -1.63
CA GLU A 148 10.10 26.11 -2.14
C GLU A 148 11.13 26.06 -0.99
N LEU A 149 11.01 26.96 -0.03
CA LEU A 149 11.88 27.00 1.16
C LEU A 149 11.70 25.76 2.05
N GLU A 150 10.47 25.28 2.24
CA GLU A 150 10.17 24.06 2.98
C GLU A 150 10.68 22.80 2.24
N ALA A 151 10.58 22.78 0.91
CA ALA A 151 11.11 21.70 0.08
C ALA A 151 12.64 21.62 0.10
N ALA A 152 13.33 22.75 0.22
CA ALA A 152 14.78 22.79 0.37
C ALA A 152 15.27 22.24 1.73
N ASP A 153 14.42 22.26 2.76
CA ASP A 153 14.71 21.69 4.09
C ASP A 153 14.37 20.20 4.19
N LEU A 154 13.58 19.67 3.25
CA LEU A 154 13.25 18.25 3.23
C LEU A 154 14.50 17.46 2.80
N PRO A 155 14.90 16.41 3.56
CA PRO A 155 15.92 15.50 3.09
C PRO A 155 15.46 14.91 1.75
N PRO A 156 16.39 14.63 0.80
CA PRO A 156 16.02 14.01 -0.46
C PRO A 156 15.20 12.76 -0.18
N PRO A 157 14.11 12.49 -0.94
CA PRO A 157 13.33 11.28 -0.73
C PRO A 157 14.29 10.08 -0.79
N PRO A 158 14.14 9.08 0.09
CA PRO A 158 14.93 7.86 -0.01
C PRO A 158 14.80 7.33 -1.44
N ALA A 159 15.91 6.84 -2.01
CA ALA A 159 15.87 6.18 -3.30
C ALA A 159 14.73 5.17 -3.30
N PRO A 160 13.94 5.05 -4.39
CA PRO A 160 12.84 4.10 -4.42
C PRO A 160 13.39 2.72 -4.08
N GLU A 161 13.02 2.20 -2.92
CA GLU A 161 13.29 0.81 -2.59
C GLU A 161 12.67 -0.01 -3.70
N GLU A 162 13.49 -0.81 -4.38
CA GLU A 162 13.07 -1.68 -5.46
C GLU A 162 12.13 -2.72 -4.84
N GLN A 163 10.84 -2.37 -4.78
CA GLN A 163 9.83 -3.17 -4.10
C GLN A 163 9.61 -4.43 -4.93
N VAL A 164 10.27 -5.50 -4.54
CA VAL A 164 10.09 -6.82 -5.16
C VAL A 164 8.63 -7.18 -5.08
N LEU A 165 8.00 -7.38 -6.25
CA LEU A 165 6.60 -7.76 -6.31
C LEU A 165 6.44 -9.26 -6.08
N ARG A 166 5.28 -9.68 -5.54
CA ARG A 166 4.98 -11.11 -5.31
C ARG A 166 5.21 -12.02 -6.54
N PRO A 167 4.86 -11.61 -7.78
CA PRO A 167 5.17 -12.42 -8.97
C PRO A 167 6.68 -12.61 -9.19
N GLU A 168 7.49 -11.57 -8.95
CA GLU A 168 8.94 -11.61 -9.09
C GLU A 168 9.57 -12.52 -8.04
N PHE A 169 9.14 -12.38 -6.79
CA PHE A 169 9.52 -13.29 -5.70
C PHE A 169 9.19 -14.75 -6.05
N THR A 170 7.98 -14.99 -6.55
CA THR A 170 7.54 -16.35 -6.93
C THR A 170 8.40 -16.91 -8.06
N ALA A 171 8.72 -16.11 -9.07
CA ALA A 171 9.58 -16.52 -10.18
C ALA A 171 11.02 -16.78 -9.74
N ALA A 172 11.55 -15.95 -8.84
CA ALA A 172 12.88 -16.12 -8.27
C ALA A 172 12.97 -17.41 -7.44
N LEU A 173 11.96 -17.69 -6.61
CA LEU A 173 11.87 -18.91 -5.80
C LEU A 173 11.78 -20.18 -6.66
N THR A 174 10.94 -20.21 -7.69
CA THR A 174 10.83 -21.38 -8.57
C THR A 174 12.11 -21.62 -9.37
N ALA A 175 12.78 -20.55 -9.82
CA ALA A 175 14.08 -20.65 -10.47
C ALA A 175 15.15 -21.19 -9.51
N ALA A 176 15.17 -20.72 -8.26
CA ALA A 176 16.10 -21.19 -7.23
C ALA A 176 15.88 -22.67 -6.89
N LEU A 177 14.63 -23.10 -6.72
CA LEU A 177 14.28 -24.52 -6.53
C LEU A 177 14.76 -25.39 -7.70
N GLY A 178 14.60 -24.91 -8.93
CA GLY A 178 15.11 -25.59 -10.14
C GLY A 178 16.64 -25.71 -10.15
N ARG A 179 17.36 -24.64 -9.81
CA ARG A 179 18.84 -24.68 -9.68
C ARG A 179 19.30 -25.63 -8.57
N ALA A 180 18.56 -25.69 -7.46
CA ALA A 180 18.84 -26.60 -6.35
C ALA A 180 18.45 -28.06 -6.65
N GLY A 181 17.88 -28.37 -7.83
CA GLY A 181 17.46 -29.73 -8.20
C GLY A 181 16.26 -30.25 -7.40
N VAL A 182 15.53 -29.37 -6.73
CA VAL A 182 14.37 -29.74 -5.92
C VAL A 182 13.15 -29.89 -6.84
N ALA A 183 12.55 -31.08 -6.89
CA ALA A 183 11.36 -31.29 -7.71
C ALA A 183 10.15 -30.58 -7.09
N PHE A 184 9.47 -29.72 -7.85
CA PHE A 184 8.28 -29.02 -7.38
C PHE A 184 7.19 -28.91 -8.45
N ARG A 185 5.96 -28.63 -8.01
CA ARG A 185 4.80 -28.31 -8.86
C ARG A 185 4.00 -27.19 -8.23
N ARG A 186 3.59 -26.20 -9.03
CA ARG A 186 2.66 -25.16 -8.59
C ARG A 186 1.23 -25.69 -8.56
N GLN A 187 0.52 -25.43 -7.46
CA GLN A 187 -0.90 -25.76 -7.28
C GLN A 187 -1.63 -24.52 -6.73
N GLY A 188 -2.25 -23.74 -7.61
CA GLY A 188 -2.91 -22.50 -7.22
C GLY A 188 -1.91 -21.48 -6.64
N ARG A 189 -2.08 -21.17 -5.34
CA ARG A 189 -1.22 -20.27 -4.55
C ARG A 189 -0.05 -20.97 -3.86
N ASP A 190 -0.02 -22.31 -3.91
CA ASP A 190 0.96 -23.13 -3.22
C ASP A 190 2.00 -23.73 -4.18
N LEU A 191 3.14 -24.11 -3.62
CA LEU A 191 4.12 -25.00 -4.23
C LEU A 191 4.10 -26.36 -3.50
N LEU A 192 3.86 -27.43 -4.26
CA LEU A 192 4.13 -28.79 -3.82
C LEU A 192 5.60 -29.09 -4.10
N VAL A 193 6.36 -29.44 -3.07
CA VAL A 193 7.80 -29.66 -3.13
C VAL A 193 8.09 -31.09 -2.70
N LYS A 194 8.88 -31.82 -3.49
CA LYS A 194 9.33 -33.17 -3.14
C LYS A 194 10.44 -33.07 -2.10
N LEU A 195 10.22 -33.73 -0.97
CA LEU A 195 11.14 -33.77 0.15
C LEU A 195 12.27 -34.77 -0.11
N ALA A 196 13.46 -34.55 0.48
CA ALA A 196 14.62 -35.43 0.31
C ALA A 196 14.34 -36.89 0.73
N SER A 197 13.46 -37.08 1.71
CA SER A 197 13.05 -38.41 2.20
C SER A 197 11.93 -39.07 1.40
N GLY A 198 11.53 -38.51 0.25
CA GLY A 198 10.55 -39.12 -0.65
C GLY A 198 9.09 -38.71 -0.43
N GLY A 199 8.79 -37.83 0.53
CA GLY A 199 7.46 -37.24 0.74
C GLY A 199 7.18 -35.98 -0.09
N VAL A 200 6.00 -35.38 0.10
CA VAL A 200 5.63 -34.09 -0.50
C VAL A 200 5.27 -33.08 0.59
N GLY A 201 5.97 -31.95 0.59
CA GLY A 201 5.64 -30.78 1.38
C GLY A 201 4.80 -29.79 0.56
N ARG A 202 3.88 -29.08 1.22
CA ARG A 202 3.14 -27.97 0.61
C ARG A 202 3.58 -26.66 1.26
N VAL A 203 3.85 -25.67 0.42
CA VAL A 203 4.41 -24.38 0.78
C VAL A 203 3.46 -23.27 0.30
N ASP A 204 2.98 -22.41 1.20
CA ASP A 204 2.22 -21.20 0.81
C ASP A 204 3.20 -20.09 0.40
N VAL A 205 3.20 -19.73 -0.88
CA VAL A 205 4.13 -18.72 -1.42
C VAL A 205 3.80 -17.32 -0.92
N GLY A 206 2.54 -17.07 -0.56
CA GLY A 206 2.12 -15.79 0.03
C GLY A 206 2.73 -15.55 1.40
N SER A 207 2.71 -16.56 2.27
CA SER A 207 3.35 -16.51 3.58
C SER A 207 4.86 -16.30 3.47
N LEU A 208 5.54 -17.01 2.56
CA LEU A 208 6.98 -16.79 2.33
C LEU A 208 7.29 -15.37 1.82
N TYR A 209 6.44 -14.85 0.94
CA TYR A 209 6.59 -13.48 0.45
C TYR A 209 6.34 -12.44 1.56
N ALA A 210 5.33 -12.64 2.40
CA ALA A 210 5.07 -11.77 3.55
C ALA A 210 6.26 -11.77 4.53
N ALA A 211 6.83 -12.95 4.83
CA ALA A 211 8.03 -13.06 5.66
C ALA A 211 9.24 -12.32 5.03
N TYR A 212 9.40 -12.37 3.71
CA TYR A 212 10.42 -11.58 3.01
C TYR A 212 10.18 -10.07 3.13
N GLN A 213 8.92 -9.62 3.07
CA GLN A 213 8.58 -8.20 3.22
C GLN A 213 8.84 -7.65 4.63
N GLU A 214 8.74 -8.50 5.67
CA GLU A 214 9.03 -8.09 7.05
C GLU A 214 10.52 -7.85 7.31
N ALA A 215 11.40 -8.58 6.60
CA ALA A 215 12.85 -8.45 6.70
C ALA A 215 13.50 -8.54 5.30
N PRO A 216 13.37 -7.49 4.47
CA PRO A 216 13.88 -7.52 3.11
C PRO A 216 15.41 -7.59 3.11
N GLN A 217 15.92 -8.58 2.40
CA GLN A 217 17.33 -8.80 2.11
C GLN A 217 17.49 -9.01 0.60
N GLY A 218 18.70 -9.27 0.10
CA GLY A 218 18.88 -9.53 -1.33
C GLY A 218 17.97 -10.68 -1.81
N LEU A 219 17.06 -10.41 -2.76
CA LEU A 219 16.06 -11.37 -3.21
C LEU A 219 16.69 -12.71 -3.60
N THR A 220 17.78 -12.67 -4.36
CA THR A 220 18.51 -13.86 -4.83
C THR A 220 19.03 -14.70 -3.66
N GLU A 221 19.69 -14.07 -2.69
CA GLU A 221 20.23 -14.77 -1.51
C GLU A 221 19.10 -15.38 -0.67
N HIS A 222 18.00 -14.64 -0.49
CA HIS A 222 16.84 -15.11 0.24
C HIS A 222 16.21 -16.35 -0.41
N VAL A 223 15.92 -16.30 -1.72
CA VAL A 223 15.26 -17.41 -2.42
C VAL A 223 16.16 -18.64 -2.54
N GLU A 224 17.49 -18.45 -2.60
CA GLU A 224 18.45 -19.55 -2.61
C GLU A 224 18.53 -20.25 -1.25
N ALA A 225 18.55 -19.48 -0.15
CA ALA A 225 18.46 -20.03 1.20
C ALA A 225 17.14 -20.80 1.41
N LEU A 226 16.02 -20.24 0.95
CA LEU A 226 14.71 -20.91 0.98
C LEU A 226 14.72 -22.21 0.17
N ALA A 227 15.23 -22.19 -1.05
CA ALA A 227 15.30 -23.37 -1.91
C ALA A 227 16.17 -24.48 -1.31
N SER A 228 17.33 -24.12 -0.74
CA SER A 228 18.21 -25.06 -0.03
C SER A 228 17.51 -25.69 1.17
N ARG A 229 16.85 -24.87 1.99
CA ARG A 229 16.07 -25.34 3.14
C ARG A 229 14.97 -26.30 2.71
N LEU A 230 14.16 -25.90 1.73
CA LEU A 230 13.07 -26.71 1.17
C LEU A 230 13.55 -28.05 0.60
N GLY A 231 14.70 -28.06 -0.08
CA GLY A 231 15.31 -29.27 -0.61
C GLY A 231 15.87 -30.21 0.47
N GLY A 232 16.37 -29.65 1.57
CA GLY A 232 16.90 -30.40 2.71
C GLY A 232 15.84 -30.92 3.70
N LEU A 233 14.58 -30.48 3.56
CA LEU A 233 13.52 -30.94 4.44
C LEU A 233 13.28 -32.45 4.27
N SER A 234 13.24 -33.14 5.41
CA SER A 234 12.74 -34.50 5.48
C SER A 234 11.24 -34.48 5.80
N SER A 235 10.57 -35.57 5.45
CA SER A 235 9.19 -35.91 5.81
C SER A 235 8.96 -35.99 7.33
N GLY A 236 10.01 -35.84 8.15
CA GLY A 236 9.94 -36.11 9.59
C GLY A 236 9.91 -37.60 9.93
N VAL A 237 9.98 -38.47 8.92
CA VAL A 237 10.16 -39.92 9.06
C VAL A 237 11.67 -40.17 9.00
N GLY A 238 12.29 -40.37 10.16
CA GLY A 238 13.72 -40.64 10.30
C GLY A 238 13.98 -41.94 11.06
N PRO A 239 15.26 -42.33 11.28
CA PRO A 239 15.62 -43.52 12.06
C PRO A 239 15.11 -43.47 13.51
N THR A 240 14.75 -42.29 14.02
CA THR A 240 14.13 -42.06 15.33
C THR A 240 12.59 -42.20 15.33
N GLY A 241 11.97 -42.52 14.19
CA GLY A 241 10.51 -42.65 14.04
C GLY A 241 9.79 -41.34 13.74
N VAL A 242 8.46 -41.38 13.76
CA VAL A 242 7.55 -40.22 13.57
C VAL A 242 7.13 -39.71 14.95
N SER A 243 7.27 -38.41 15.22
CA SER A 243 6.74 -37.81 16.45
C SER A 243 5.21 -37.73 16.38
N LEU A 244 4.54 -38.61 17.12
CA LEU A 244 3.08 -38.68 17.14
C LEU A 244 2.44 -37.42 17.74
N GLU A 245 3.14 -36.68 18.60
CA GLU A 245 2.65 -35.46 19.27
C GLU A 245 2.49 -34.27 18.30
N ALA A 246 3.26 -34.27 17.21
CA ALA A 246 3.23 -33.23 16.18
C ALA A 246 2.22 -33.53 15.06
N LEU A 247 1.56 -34.69 15.08
CA LEU A 247 0.59 -35.06 14.05
C LEU A 247 -0.72 -34.30 14.21
N ARG A 248 -1.25 -33.83 13.09
CA ARG A 248 -2.60 -33.24 12.99
C ARG A 248 -3.38 -33.88 11.84
N PRO A 249 -4.70 -34.09 11.99
CA PRO A 249 -5.55 -34.49 10.89
C PRO A 249 -5.92 -33.25 10.07
N VAL A 250 -6.07 -33.41 8.76
CA VAL A 250 -6.57 -32.36 7.86
C VAL A 250 -7.62 -32.93 6.92
N LEU A 251 -8.69 -32.17 6.68
CA LEU A 251 -9.81 -32.58 5.85
C LEU A 251 -9.65 -32.07 4.41
N ARG A 252 -9.82 -32.96 3.42
CA ARG A 252 -9.63 -32.67 2.00
C ARG A 252 -10.85 -33.09 1.17
N PRO A 253 -11.11 -32.41 0.03
CA PRO A 253 -12.17 -32.84 -0.88
C PRO A 253 -11.82 -34.17 -1.54
N SER A 254 -12.85 -34.86 -2.04
CA SER A 254 -12.68 -36.11 -2.77
C SER A 254 -11.72 -35.96 -3.96
N GLY A 255 -10.83 -36.94 -4.15
CA GLY A 255 -9.89 -36.97 -5.28
C GLY A 255 -8.59 -36.20 -5.05
N PHE A 256 -8.39 -35.63 -3.84
CA PHE A 256 -7.14 -34.96 -3.48
C PHE A 256 -5.94 -35.93 -3.49
N VAL A 257 -6.18 -37.22 -3.21
CA VAL A 257 -5.18 -38.31 -3.28
C VAL A 257 -4.39 -38.32 -4.59
N ALA A 258 -5.05 -38.07 -5.74
CA ALA A 258 -4.39 -38.10 -7.05
C ALA A 258 -3.26 -37.05 -7.18
N GLY A 259 -3.31 -35.99 -6.36
CA GLY A 259 -2.31 -34.91 -6.35
C GLY A 259 -1.17 -35.10 -5.34
N THR A 260 -1.27 -36.04 -4.39
CA THR A 260 -0.35 -36.12 -3.23
C THR A 260 0.64 -37.28 -3.26
N GLN A 261 0.72 -38.03 -4.37
CA GLN A 261 1.69 -39.13 -4.64
C GLN A 261 2.24 -39.82 -3.38
N GLY A 262 1.38 -40.59 -2.71
CA GLY A 262 1.78 -41.46 -1.61
C GLY A 262 1.60 -40.89 -0.20
N ALA A 263 0.89 -39.78 -0.02
CA ALA A 263 0.46 -39.34 1.31
C ALA A 263 -0.50 -40.35 1.96
N LEU A 264 -0.37 -40.52 3.29
CA LEU A 264 -1.24 -41.35 4.10
C LEU A 264 -2.58 -40.64 4.31
N PHE A 265 -3.66 -41.36 4.08
CA PHE A 265 -5.01 -40.87 4.28
C PHE A 265 -5.97 -42.00 4.63
N ARG A 266 -7.18 -41.63 5.05
CA ARG A 266 -8.33 -42.52 5.17
C ARG A 266 -9.62 -41.83 4.69
N PRO A 267 -10.69 -42.60 4.39
CA PRO A 267 -12.00 -42.03 4.15
C PRO A 267 -12.51 -41.21 5.34
N GLY A 268 -13.10 -40.07 5.05
CA GLY A 268 -13.79 -39.17 5.97
C GLY A 268 -15.30 -39.15 5.71
N PRO A 269 -16.04 -38.25 6.38
CA PRO A 269 -17.48 -38.09 6.17
C PRO A 269 -17.78 -37.57 4.75
N GLU A 270 -18.91 -37.98 4.17
CA GLU A 270 -19.44 -37.43 2.91
C GLU A 270 -18.47 -37.45 1.73
N GLY A 271 -17.66 -38.50 1.61
CA GLY A 271 -16.68 -38.65 0.53
C GLY A 271 -15.47 -37.72 0.64
N LEU A 272 -15.35 -36.97 1.75
CA LEU A 272 -14.14 -36.24 2.09
C LEU A 272 -13.04 -37.22 2.53
N GLU A 273 -11.80 -36.73 2.52
CA GLU A 273 -10.61 -37.51 2.81
C GLU A 273 -9.89 -36.90 4.03
N VAL A 274 -9.47 -37.73 4.99
CA VAL A 274 -8.68 -37.30 6.14
C VAL A 274 -7.23 -37.67 5.91
N PHE A 275 -6.36 -36.66 5.84
CA PHE A 275 -4.91 -36.81 5.72
C PHE A 275 -4.22 -36.49 7.04
N TYR A 276 -2.97 -36.92 7.17
CA TYR A 276 -2.16 -36.67 8.35
C TYR A 276 -0.95 -35.82 7.98
N VAL A 277 -0.71 -34.78 8.76
CA VAL A 277 0.40 -33.85 8.53
C VAL A 277 1.27 -33.73 9.77
N LEU A 278 2.58 -33.57 9.53
CA LEU A 278 3.58 -33.19 10.52
C LEU A 278 3.86 -31.70 10.37
N GLU A 279 3.59 -30.95 11.42
CA GLU A 279 3.59 -29.50 11.37
C GLU A 279 4.99 -28.89 11.48
N ASP A 280 5.20 -27.80 10.74
CA ASP A 280 6.22 -26.77 10.97
C ASP A 280 5.52 -25.41 10.77
N ALA A 281 5.92 -24.37 11.50
CA ALA A 281 5.29 -23.05 11.49
C ALA A 281 5.22 -22.41 10.09
N GLU A 282 6.04 -22.89 9.15
CA GLU A 282 6.15 -22.36 7.78
C GLU A 282 5.72 -23.38 6.70
N PHE A 283 5.51 -24.66 7.05
CA PHE A 283 5.36 -25.74 6.07
C PHE A 283 4.42 -26.86 6.53
N VAL A 284 3.51 -27.30 5.65
CA VAL A 284 2.65 -28.48 5.90
C VAL A 284 3.25 -29.70 5.21
N ARG A 285 3.73 -30.68 5.99
CA ARG A 285 4.29 -31.93 5.46
C ARG A 285 3.29 -33.06 5.60
N TYR A 286 2.86 -33.63 4.48
CA TYR A 286 2.00 -34.82 4.51
C TYR A 286 2.81 -36.04 4.93
N LEU A 287 2.29 -36.78 5.90
CA LEU A 287 2.88 -38.04 6.31
C LEU A 287 2.76 -39.04 5.14
N PRO A 288 3.85 -39.63 4.64
CA PRO A 288 3.77 -40.61 3.55
C PRO A 288 3.21 -41.94 4.06
N ALA A 289 2.52 -42.69 3.19
CA ALA A 289 1.99 -44.02 3.50
C ALA A 289 3.10 -45.02 3.85
N SER A 290 4.31 -44.84 3.30
CA SER A 290 5.50 -45.64 3.65
C SER A 290 5.94 -45.46 5.10
N ALA A 291 5.54 -44.37 5.77
CA ALA A 291 5.83 -44.15 7.17
C ALA A 291 5.25 -45.23 8.08
N LEU A 292 4.13 -45.87 7.68
CA LEU A 292 3.55 -46.99 8.43
C LEU A 292 4.54 -48.16 8.52
N THR A 293 5.16 -48.51 7.39
CA THR A 293 6.15 -49.59 7.34
C THR A 293 7.50 -49.19 7.90
N GLU A 294 7.97 -47.97 7.62
CA GLU A 294 9.31 -47.50 8.01
C GLU A 294 9.41 -47.22 9.52
N ALA A 295 8.34 -46.73 10.13
CA ALA A 295 8.29 -46.42 11.56
C ALA A 295 7.53 -47.48 12.39
N GLY A 296 7.07 -48.58 11.78
CA GLY A 296 6.31 -49.63 12.47
C GLY A 296 4.98 -49.15 13.06
N LEU A 297 4.34 -48.18 12.42
CA LEU A 297 3.08 -47.57 12.87
C LEU A 297 1.88 -48.19 12.16
N THR A 298 0.74 -48.20 12.83
CA THR A 298 -0.56 -48.52 12.22
C THR A 298 -1.30 -47.23 11.87
N LEU A 299 -2.14 -47.28 10.83
CA LEU A 299 -3.04 -46.17 10.50
C LEU A 299 -3.94 -45.79 11.68
N GLU A 300 -4.39 -46.78 12.46
CA GLU A 300 -5.20 -46.56 13.66
C GLU A 300 -4.46 -45.75 14.74
N ALA A 301 -3.19 -46.07 14.99
CA ALA A 301 -2.37 -45.33 15.96
C ALA A 301 -2.10 -43.88 15.50
N VAL A 302 -1.82 -43.71 14.21
CA VAL A 302 -1.64 -42.37 13.59
C VAL A 302 -2.93 -41.55 13.70
N ASP A 303 -4.08 -42.15 13.39
CA ASP A 303 -5.37 -41.48 13.49
C ASP A 303 -5.66 -41.08 14.94
N ALA A 304 -5.58 -42.03 15.86
CA ALA A 304 -5.84 -41.79 17.28
C ALA A 304 -4.96 -40.65 17.84
N ALA A 305 -3.66 -40.65 17.53
CA ALA A 305 -2.75 -39.60 17.95
C ALA A 305 -3.12 -38.23 17.36
N ALA A 306 -3.37 -38.16 16.04
CA ALA A 306 -3.69 -36.92 15.37
C ALA A 306 -4.98 -36.27 15.94
N TRP A 307 -6.04 -37.05 16.10
CA TRP A 307 -7.29 -36.57 16.69
C TRP A 307 -7.13 -36.18 18.16
N HIS A 308 -6.40 -36.97 18.95
CA HIS A 308 -6.09 -36.63 20.33
C HIS A 308 -5.39 -35.28 20.44
N ASN A 309 -4.35 -35.05 19.64
CA ASN A 309 -3.60 -33.80 19.66
C ASN A 309 -4.44 -32.59 19.27
N LEU A 310 -5.35 -32.75 18.30
CA LEU A 310 -6.26 -31.68 17.92
C LEU A 310 -7.28 -31.38 19.04
N GLU A 311 -7.72 -32.40 19.78
CA GLU A 311 -8.63 -32.22 20.92
C GLU A 311 -7.97 -31.60 22.16
N LEU A 312 -6.64 -31.60 22.28
CA LEU A 312 -5.94 -30.92 23.39
C LEU A 312 -6.18 -29.41 23.39
N ARG A 313 -6.38 -28.81 22.21
CA ARG A 313 -6.63 -27.37 22.04
C ARG A 313 -7.70 -27.16 20.98
N PRO A 314 -8.98 -27.46 21.29
CA PRO A 314 -10.03 -27.36 20.30
C PRO A 314 -10.26 -25.90 19.92
N ALA A 315 -10.51 -25.66 18.64
CA ALA A 315 -10.83 -24.33 18.13
C ALA A 315 -12.06 -23.71 18.83
N ASP A 316 -12.06 -22.39 18.91
CA ASP A 316 -13.13 -21.63 19.55
C ASP A 316 -14.30 -21.41 18.61
N VAL A 317 -15.49 -21.25 19.19
CA VAL A 317 -16.69 -20.81 18.47
C VAL A 317 -16.88 -19.33 18.73
N ARG A 318 -17.02 -18.55 17.66
CA ARG A 318 -17.18 -17.09 17.72
C ARG A 318 -18.30 -16.64 16.79
N PRO A 319 -19.10 -15.63 17.15
CA PRO A 319 -19.99 -14.99 16.20
C PRO A 319 -19.19 -14.23 15.15
N VAL A 320 -19.68 -14.24 13.91
CA VAL A 320 -19.07 -13.53 12.78
C VAL A 320 -20.10 -12.81 11.93
N VAL A 321 -19.67 -11.70 11.34
CA VAL A 321 -20.43 -10.97 10.33
C VAL A 321 -19.82 -11.24 8.96
N ILE A 322 -20.69 -11.38 7.96
CA ILE A 322 -20.31 -11.42 6.56
C ILE A 322 -20.62 -10.05 5.96
N ASP A 323 -19.58 -9.31 5.57
CA ASP A 323 -19.71 -8.00 4.94
C ASP A 323 -18.97 -8.00 3.60
N GLN A 324 -19.69 -7.70 2.52
CA GLN A 324 -19.17 -7.69 1.15
C GLN A 324 -18.34 -8.94 0.74
N GLY A 325 -18.68 -10.12 1.27
CA GLY A 325 -17.97 -11.38 0.98
C GLY A 325 -16.77 -11.66 1.89
N GLU A 326 -16.44 -10.76 2.81
CA GLU A 326 -15.46 -10.95 3.86
C GLU A 326 -16.10 -11.43 5.15
N VAL A 327 -15.39 -12.29 5.87
CA VAL A 327 -15.80 -12.80 7.19
C VAL A 327 -15.01 -12.06 8.25
N ARG A 328 -15.70 -11.42 9.20
CA ARG A 328 -15.06 -10.70 10.31
C ARG A 328 -15.63 -11.18 11.64
N LEU A 329 -14.77 -11.26 12.66
CA LEU A 329 -15.22 -11.52 14.04
C LEU A 329 -16.19 -10.41 14.46
N ALA A 330 -17.28 -10.80 15.11
CA ALA A 330 -18.28 -9.88 15.61
C ALA A 330 -18.35 -9.95 17.13
N GLU A 331 -18.67 -8.83 17.79
CA GLU A 331 -18.93 -8.82 19.24
C GLU A 331 -20.33 -9.37 19.56
N ALA A 332 -21.28 -9.20 18.64
CA ALA A 332 -22.65 -9.70 18.76
C ALA A 332 -22.98 -10.69 17.64
N PHE A 333 -23.88 -11.65 17.93
CA PHE A 333 -24.29 -12.65 16.96
C PHE A 333 -25.12 -12.05 15.82
N SER A 334 -24.66 -12.25 14.58
CA SER A 334 -25.29 -11.74 13.35
C SER A 334 -25.85 -12.85 12.44
N GLY A 335 -26.17 -14.02 13.00
CA GLY A 335 -26.75 -15.16 12.25
C GLY A 335 -25.73 -16.24 11.85
N VAL A 336 -24.43 -15.95 11.93
CA VAL A 336 -23.36 -16.87 11.55
C VAL A 336 -22.34 -17.01 12.68
N TRP A 337 -21.91 -18.24 12.92
CA TRP A 337 -20.79 -18.61 13.77
C TRP A 337 -19.60 -19.04 12.92
N ALA A 338 -18.40 -18.84 13.45
CA ALA A 338 -17.18 -19.44 12.96
C ALA A 338 -16.61 -20.36 14.04
N VAL A 339 -16.21 -21.57 13.63
CA VAL A 339 -15.18 -22.32 14.35
C VAL A 339 -13.84 -21.80 13.85
N THR A 340 -13.07 -21.18 14.72
CA THR A 340 -11.76 -20.60 14.41
C THR A 340 -10.88 -20.65 15.66
N GLY A 341 -9.68 -21.19 15.54
CA GLY A 341 -8.79 -21.40 16.69
C GLY A 341 -7.55 -20.52 16.66
N GLY A 342 -7.24 -19.90 15.52
CA GLY A 342 -5.91 -19.35 15.29
C GLY A 342 -4.81 -20.40 15.48
N ASP A 343 -5.15 -21.69 15.44
CA ASP A 343 -4.17 -22.77 15.43
C ASP A 343 -3.38 -22.74 14.13
N GLY A 344 -3.88 -22.08 13.07
CA GLY A 344 -3.20 -21.98 11.76
C GLY A 344 -3.36 -23.26 10.92
N HIS A 345 -4.20 -24.17 11.40
CA HIS A 345 -4.31 -25.53 10.89
C HIS A 345 -5.76 -25.77 10.47
N ASP A 346 -5.98 -26.66 9.50
CA ASP A 346 -7.33 -26.97 8.96
C ASP A 346 -8.26 -27.65 10.00
N GLY A 347 -7.87 -27.65 11.28
CA GLY A 347 -8.55 -28.24 12.42
C GLY A 347 -9.96 -27.71 12.64
N ALA A 348 -10.23 -26.45 12.28
CA ALA A 348 -11.57 -25.88 12.35
C ALA A 348 -12.60 -26.62 11.48
N ARG A 349 -12.18 -27.16 10.33
CA ARG A 349 -13.06 -27.86 9.38
C ARG A 349 -13.47 -29.26 9.84
N LEU A 350 -12.69 -29.86 10.73
CA LEU A 350 -12.91 -31.23 11.17
C LEU A 350 -14.11 -31.37 12.10
N LEU A 351 -14.52 -30.27 12.76
CA LEU A 351 -15.65 -30.24 13.68
C LEU A 351 -15.54 -31.40 14.68
N THR A 352 -14.45 -31.44 15.44
CA THR A 352 -14.18 -32.47 16.45
C THR A 352 -15.29 -32.57 17.48
N LYS A 353 -15.31 -33.64 18.30
CA LYS A 353 -16.32 -33.81 19.34
C LYS A 353 -16.33 -32.63 20.32
N ALA A 354 -15.15 -32.12 20.69
CA ALA A 354 -15.02 -30.93 21.51
C ALA A 354 -15.56 -29.67 20.83
N GLN A 355 -15.27 -29.47 19.53
CA GLN A 355 -15.80 -28.33 18.76
C GLN A 355 -17.33 -28.41 18.61
N ARG A 356 -17.90 -29.60 18.38
CA ARG A 356 -19.36 -29.81 18.30
C ARG A 356 -20.06 -29.50 19.61
N ARG A 357 -19.50 -29.90 20.76
CA ARG A 357 -20.03 -29.53 22.08
C ARG A 357 -20.04 -28.01 22.30
N ARG A 358 -18.97 -27.33 21.86
CA ARG A 358 -18.90 -25.85 21.92
C ARG A 358 -19.92 -25.20 20.99
N LEU A 359 -20.13 -25.75 19.80
CA LEU A 359 -21.17 -25.32 18.88
C LEU A 359 -22.55 -25.51 19.50
N GLU A 360 -22.86 -26.69 20.02
CA GLU A 360 -24.13 -26.98 20.67
C GLU A 360 -24.40 -26.03 21.85
N ALA A 361 -23.38 -25.74 22.67
CA ALA A 361 -23.48 -24.74 23.73
C ALA A 361 -23.74 -23.31 23.20
N ALA A 362 -23.15 -22.94 22.06
CA ALA A 362 -23.32 -21.62 21.44
C ALA A 362 -24.64 -21.48 20.65
N THR A 363 -25.15 -22.56 20.08
CA THR A 363 -26.33 -22.56 19.21
C THR A 363 -27.59 -23.06 19.93
N GLY A 364 -27.48 -23.69 21.09
CA GLY A 364 -28.61 -24.38 21.73
C GLY A 364 -29.06 -25.64 20.98
N GLY A 365 -28.20 -26.19 20.12
CA GLY A 365 -28.46 -27.41 19.35
C GLY A 365 -29.24 -27.20 18.03
N GLY A 366 -29.64 -28.33 17.44
CA GLY A 366 -30.34 -28.40 16.15
C GLY A 366 -29.40 -28.43 14.93
N PRO A 367 -29.96 -28.66 13.73
CA PRO A 367 -29.18 -28.77 12.51
C PRO A 367 -28.56 -27.43 12.11
N LEU A 368 -27.28 -27.46 11.75
CA LEU A 368 -26.52 -26.30 11.30
C LEU A 368 -26.11 -26.48 9.84
N ARG A 369 -26.33 -25.45 9.02
CA ARG A 369 -25.73 -25.35 7.69
C ARG A 369 -24.26 -25.00 7.85
N VAL A 370 -23.38 -25.75 7.21
CA VAL A 370 -21.92 -25.64 7.32
C VAL A 370 -21.29 -25.35 5.96
N SER A 371 -20.41 -24.36 5.93
CA SER A 371 -19.48 -24.10 4.84
C SER A 371 -18.05 -24.39 5.29
N LEU A 372 -17.38 -25.27 4.54
CA LEU A 372 -15.97 -25.65 4.70
C LEU A 372 -15.08 -25.00 3.63
N GLY A 373 -15.59 -23.96 2.95
CA GLY A 373 -14.94 -23.33 1.82
C GLY A 373 -13.64 -22.60 2.14
N ARG A 374 -13.25 -22.44 3.41
CA ARG A 374 -12.07 -21.68 3.85
C ARG A 374 -11.21 -22.47 4.83
N ARG A 375 -9.88 -22.36 4.71
CA ARG A 375 -8.91 -23.33 5.26
C ARG A 375 -8.97 -23.47 6.77
N GLU A 376 -8.95 -22.34 7.45
CA GLU A 376 -8.80 -22.25 8.91
C GLU A 376 -10.11 -21.92 9.61
N VAL A 377 -11.22 -21.95 8.86
CA VAL A 377 -12.53 -21.53 9.37
C VAL A 377 -13.62 -22.44 8.82
N ALA A 378 -14.41 -23.03 9.71
CA ALA A 378 -15.72 -23.55 9.37
C ALA A 378 -16.77 -22.49 9.72
N LEU A 379 -17.63 -22.15 8.76
CA LEU A 379 -18.71 -21.19 8.96
C LEU A 379 -20.03 -21.94 9.10
N LEU A 380 -20.83 -21.56 10.10
CA LEU A 380 -22.06 -22.26 10.44
C LEU A 380 -23.19 -21.27 10.68
N CYS A 381 -24.40 -21.59 10.23
CA CYS A 381 -25.63 -20.93 10.66
C CYS A 381 -26.68 -21.98 10.98
N ARG A 382 -27.81 -21.57 11.56
CA ARG A 382 -28.96 -22.48 11.70
C ARG A 382 -29.45 -22.89 10.32
N ASP A 383 -29.70 -24.18 10.11
CA ASP A 383 -30.20 -24.65 8.81
C ASP A 383 -31.60 -24.10 8.48
N SER A 384 -32.38 -23.80 9.53
CA SER A 384 -33.69 -23.14 9.41
C SER A 384 -33.62 -21.64 9.08
N ASP A 385 -32.46 -21.00 9.20
CA ASP A 385 -32.28 -19.57 8.90
C ASP A 385 -31.97 -19.36 7.43
N GLY A 386 -33.01 -19.27 6.61
CA GLY A 386 -32.87 -19.13 5.16
C GLY A 386 -32.09 -17.89 4.70
N GLU A 387 -32.04 -16.82 5.51
CA GLU A 387 -31.24 -15.65 5.17
C GLU A 387 -29.74 -15.92 5.36
N SER A 388 -29.36 -16.45 6.52
CA SER A 388 -27.97 -16.81 6.81
C SER A 388 -27.46 -17.92 5.89
N VAL A 389 -28.31 -18.90 5.54
CA VAL A 389 -27.98 -19.96 4.56
C VAL A 389 -27.62 -19.36 3.20
N ARG A 390 -28.41 -18.40 2.69
CA ARG A 390 -28.12 -17.71 1.43
C ARG A 390 -26.83 -16.90 1.50
N ARG A 391 -26.59 -16.20 2.61
CA ARG A 391 -25.34 -15.44 2.84
C ARG A 391 -24.12 -16.35 2.85
N LEU A 392 -24.20 -17.51 3.51
CA LEU A 392 -23.12 -18.51 3.51
C LEU A 392 -22.85 -19.07 2.11
N ALA A 393 -23.90 -19.39 1.35
CA ALA A 393 -23.75 -19.92 -0.01
C ALA A 393 -23.07 -18.92 -0.96
N ALA A 394 -23.37 -17.62 -0.80
CA ALA A 394 -22.81 -16.55 -1.63
C ALA A 394 -21.28 -16.35 -1.46
N LEU A 395 -20.69 -16.84 -0.36
CA LEU A 395 -19.24 -16.73 -0.12
C LEU A 395 -18.39 -17.58 -1.09
N GLY A 396 -18.98 -18.62 -1.69
CA GLY A 396 -18.25 -19.60 -2.49
C GLY A 396 -17.20 -20.35 -1.67
N HIS A 397 -16.12 -20.78 -2.34
CA HIS A 397 -15.01 -21.48 -1.70
C HIS A 397 -13.67 -20.94 -2.20
N ALA A 398 -12.64 -21.00 -1.36
CA ALA A 398 -11.26 -20.75 -1.75
C ALA A 398 -10.73 -21.91 -2.62
N PRO A 399 -9.64 -21.72 -3.39
CA PRO A 399 -9.00 -22.80 -4.15
C PRO A 399 -8.56 -24.00 -3.30
N ASP A 400 -8.21 -23.76 -2.03
CA ASP A 400 -7.89 -24.76 -0.99
C ASP A 400 -9.08 -25.00 -0.04
N GLY A 401 -10.26 -24.55 -0.46
CA GLY A 401 -11.58 -24.81 0.07
C GLY A 401 -12.01 -26.27 -0.04
N VAL A 402 -12.86 -26.75 0.87
CA VAL A 402 -13.73 -27.88 0.55
C VAL A 402 -14.99 -27.30 -0.11
N PRO A 403 -15.22 -27.55 -1.40
CA PRO A 403 -16.41 -27.07 -2.09
C PRO A 403 -17.66 -27.81 -1.61
N GLY A 404 -18.82 -27.15 -1.73
CA GLY A 404 -20.12 -27.71 -1.36
C GLY A 404 -20.69 -27.13 -0.07
N ALA A 405 -21.92 -27.55 0.26
CA ALA A 405 -22.62 -27.19 1.47
C ALA A 405 -22.93 -28.47 2.27
N PHE A 406 -22.82 -28.37 3.59
CA PHE A 406 -23.01 -29.51 4.49
C PHE A 406 -24.04 -29.18 5.58
N VAL A 407 -24.73 -30.19 6.10
CA VAL A 407 -25.56 -30.10 7.30
C VAL A 407 -24.88 -30.86 8.42
N LEU A 408 -24.68 -30.19 9.53
CA LEU A 408 -24.24 -30.77 10.79
C LEU A 408 -25.46 -31.02 11.66
N ASP A 409 -25.77 -32.28 11.94
CA ASP A 409 -26.85 -32.69 12.84
C ASP A 409 -26.33 -33.72 13.84
N GLY A 410 -26.17 -33.30 15.09
CA GLY A 410 -25.46 -34.04 16.13
C GLY A 410 -24.04 -34.42 15.70
N ASP A 411 -23.75 -35.72 15.70
CA ASP A 411 -22.45 -36.27 15.30
C ASP A 411 -22.34 -36.52 13.78
N SER A 412 -23.39 -36.25 12.99
CA SER A 412 -23.39 -36.48 11.55
C SER A 412 -23.13 -35.19 10.79
N LEU A 413 -22.17 -35.22 9.87
CA LEU A 413 -22.00 -34.21 8.83
C LEU A 413 -22.47 -34.83 7.51
N ARG A 414 -23.41 -34.20 6.81
CA ARG A 414 -24.02 -34.69 5.58
C ARG A 414 -23.95 -33.65 4.47
N SER A 415 -23.90 -34.05 3.21
CA SER A 415 -24.09 -33.13 2.09
C SER A 415 -25.51 -32.58 2.12
N ALA A 416 -25.67 -31.30 1.77
CA ALA A 416 -26.83 -30.50 2.13
C ALA A 416 -27.71 -30.02 1.00
#